data_AF-A0A6D2JG47-F1
#
_entry.id   AF-A0A6D2JG47-F1
#
_cell.length_a   1.000
_cell.length_b   1.000
_cell.length_c   1.000
_cell.angle_alpha   90.00
_cell.angle_beta   90.00
_cell.angle_gamma   90.00
#
_symmetry.space_group_name_H-M   'P 1'
#
loop_
_entity.id
_entity.type
_entity.pdbx_description
1 polymer ?
#
loop_
_entity_poly.entity_id
_entity_poly.type
_entity_poly.pdbx_seq_one_letter_code
_entity_poly.pdbx_strand_id
1 'polypeptide(L)'
;MVGATLFHRRKHSWPPEEFISRNTLQLLDFDSAAPPPHAWRRRLNCHANILKEFSITFREAVKMVRLGIRLWSYVREEASHGRKAPIDPFTKENCKPSASQGVPLGGMGSGSISRGFRGEFKQWQIIPGTCDTSPMMSNQFSIFITRDGAHKKYASVLAPGQHGSLGKSRDKGISSWGWNLNGQHSTYHALFPRAWTIYDGEPDPELKISCRQISPFIPNNYRDSSLPAAVFVYT
;
A
#
# COMPACT_ATOMS: atom_id res chain seq x y z
N MET A 1 -36.59 -22.11 -4.61
CA MET A 1 -36.38 -20.66 -4.85
C MET A 1 -35.54 -20.12 -3.70
N VAL A 2 -34.24 -19.95 -3.90
CA VAL A 2 -33.34 -19.35 -2.90
C VAL A 2 -33.12 -17.91 -3.32
N GLY A 3 -33.57 -16.97 -2.49
CA GLY A 3 -33.59 -15.55 -2.79
C GLY A 3 -32.18 -14.99 -3.02
N ALA A 4 -31.99 -14.38 -4.18
CA ALA A 4 -30.79 -13.63 -4.52
C ALA A 4 -30.89 -12.22 -3.89
N THR A 5 -30.32 -12.03 -2.71
CA THR A 5 -30.07 -10.70 -2.13
C THR A 5 -28.62 -10.58 -1.70
N LEU A 6 -27.69 -10.79 -2.64
CA LEU A 6 -26.32 -10.29 -2.55
C LEU A 6 -26.30 -8.78 -2.85
N PHE A 7 -27.08 -7.99 -2.11
CA PHE A 7 -26.86 -6.55 -2.08
C PHE A 7 -25.65 -6.30 -1.20
N HIS A 8 -24.48 -6.14 -1.84
CA HIS A 8 -23.36 -5.42 -1.25
C HIS A 8 -23.87 -4.05 -0.81
N ARG A 9 -24.20 -3.92 0.48
CA ARG A 9 -24.37 -2.62 1.12
C ARG A 9 -23.02 -1.91 0.98
N ARG A 10 -22.84 -1.10 -0.06
CA ARG A 10 -21.73 -0.15 -0.14
C ARG A 10 -21.91 0.74 1.08
N LYS A 11 -21.21 0.43 2.18
CA LYS A 11 -21.01 1.42 3.23
C LYS A 11 -20.47 2.64 2.50
N HIS A 12 -21.16 3.77 2.60
CA HIS A 12 -20.62 5.03 2.11
C HIS A 12 -19.20 5.15 2.63
N SER A 13 -18.26 5.56 1.78
CA SER A 13 -16.94 5.98 2.24
C SER A 13 -17.16 6.93 3.41
N TRP A 14 -16.67 6.55 4.59
CA TRP A 14 -16.90 7.28 5.83
C TRP A 14 -16.59 8.78 5.66
N PRO A 15 -17.33 9.68 6.34
CA PRO A 15 -17.15 11.12 6.19
C PRO A 15 -15.68 11.51 6.43
N PRO A 16 -15.10 12.42 5.62
CA PRO A 16 -13.73 12.91 5.82
C PRO A 16 -13.44 13.38 7.25
N GLU A 17 -14.45 13.98 7.89
CA GLU A 17 -14.38 14.59 9.22
C GLU A 17 -14.17 13.59 10.36
N GLU A 18 -14.38 12.29 10.12
CA GLU A 18 -14.16 11.23 11.11
C GLU A 18 -12.68 10.80 11.22
N PHE A 19 -11.88 11.14 10.20
CA PHE A 19 -10.47 10.73 10.09
C PHE A 19 -9.48 11.88 10.15
N ILE A 20 -9.89 13.08 9.73
CA ILE A 20 -9.07 14.28 9.76
C ILE A 20 -9.89 15.40 10.41
N SER A 21 -9.26 16.16 11.31
CA SER A 21 -9.93 17.32 11.91
C SER A 21 -10.21 18.39 10.85
N ARG A 22 -11.35 19.10 10.96
CA ARG A 22 -11.70 20.19 10.02
C ARG A 22 -10.61 21.26 9.94
N ASN A 23 -9.97 21.56 11.07
CA ASN A 23 -8.85 22.52 11.13
C ASN A 23 -7.65 22.04 10.31
N THR A 24 -7.35 20.74 10.31
CA THR A 24 -6.27 20.17 9.49
C THR A 24 -6.61 20.24 8.00
N LEU A 25 -7.87 19.95 7.62
CA LEU A 25 -8.30 20.10 6.23
C LEU A 25 -8.17 21.54 5.74
N GLN A 26 -8.64 22.52 6.52
CA GLN A 26 -8.52 23.94 6.17
C GLN A 26 -7.07 24.40 6.00
N LEU A 27 -6.15 23.91 6.85
CA LEU A 27 -4.72 24.21 6.71
C LEU A 27 -4.13 23.60 5.43
N LEU A 28 -4.65 22.45 4.99
CA LEU A 28 -4.18 21.71 3.82
C LEU A 28 -4.95 22.04 2.53
N ASP A 29 -5.98 22.87 2.58
CA ASP A 29 -6.73 23.26 1.38
C ASP A 29 -5.86 24.04 0.38
N PHE A 30 -4.74 24.60 0.85
CA PHE A 30 -3.72 25.20 0.00
C PHE A 30 -3.07 24.15 -0.93
N ASP A 31 -2.87 24.51 -2.21
CA ASP A 31 -2.22 23.68 -3.24
C ASP A 31 -2.79 22.25 -3.43
N SER A 32 -4.07 22.01 -3.11
CA SER A 32 -4.67 20.66 -3.17
C SER A 32 -3.88 19.61 -2.35
N ALA A 33 -3.29 20.02 -1.22
CA ALA A 33 -2.64 19.13 -0.27
C ALA A 33 -3.66 18.32 0.55
N ALA A 34 -4.90 18.81 0.64
CA ALA A 34 -6.04 18.10 1.20
C ALA A 34 -6.51 16.95 0.28
N PRO A 35 -6.84 15.78 0.85
CA PRO A 35 -7.35 14.66 0.07
C PRO A 35 -8.80 14.90 -0.38
N PRO A 36 -9.20 14.45 -1.59
CA PRO A 36 -10.56 14.61 -2.07
C PRO A 36 -11.62 13.92 -1.19
N PRO A 37 -12.88 14.42 -1.17
CA PRO A 37 -13.97 13.84 -0.38
C PRO A 37 -14.31 12.38 -0.71
N HIS A 38 -14.02 11.94 -1.93
CA HIS A 38 -14.33 10.60 -2.43
C HIS A 38 -13.16 9.62 -2.32
N ALA A 39 -12.01 10.05 -1.78
CA ALA A 39 -10.86 9.18 -1.62
C ALA A 39 -11.17 8.04 -0.63
N TRP A 40 -10.70 6.82 -0.95
CA TRP A 40 -10.69 5.71 -0.01
C TRP A 40 -9.79 6.05 1.19
N ARG A 41 -10.14 5.64 2.40
CA ARG A 41 -9.45 6.05 3.64
C ARG A 41 -9.10 4.87 4.52
N ARG A 42 -7.93 4.93 5.17
CA ARG A 42 -7.55 3.99 6.23
C ARG A 42 -6.51 4.59 7.17
N ARG A 43 -6.67 4.40 8.48
CA ARG A 43 -5.63 4.81 9.45
C ARG A 43 -4.39 3.93 9.32
N LEU A 44 -3.23 4.50 9.58
CA LEU A 44 -1.95 3.81 9.46
C LEU A 44 -1.80 2.67 10.47
N ASN A 45 -2.40 2.81 11.66
CA ASN A 45 -2.37 1.77 12.69
C ASN A 45 -3.41 0.63 12.50
N CYS A 46 -4.29 0.73 11.50
CA CYS A 46 -5.29 -0.31 11.26
C CYS A 46 -4.63 -1.66 11.00
N HIS A 47 -5.13 -2.71 11.67
CA HIS A 47 -4.62 -4.07 11.47
C HIS A 47 -4.73 -4.47 9.99
N ALA A 48 -3.62 -4.91 9.43
CA ALA A 48 -3.58 -5.43 8.07
C ALA A 48 -3.82 -6.94 8.13
N ASN A 49 -5.09 -7.33 7.94
CA ASN A 49 -5.45 -8.75 7.90
C ASN A 49 -4.61 -9.50 6.87
N ILE A 50 -4.08 -10.65 7.26
CA ILE A 50 -3.57 -11.64 6.32
C ILE A 50 -4.78 -12.13 5.54
N LEU A 51 -4.69 -12.11 4.20
CA LEU A 51 -5.81 -12.55 3.38
C LEU A 51 -6.05 -14.05 3.61
N LYS A 52 -7.33 -14.42 3.78
CA LYS A 52 -7.72 -15.82 3.95
C LYS A 52 -7.70 -16.50 2.58
N GLU A 53 -6.97 -17.60 2.50
CA GLU A 53 -6.96 -18.46 1.32
C GLU A 53 -8.35 -19.09 1.13
N PHE A 54 -8.77 -19.27 -0.12
CA PHE A 54 -9.99 -20.01 -0.41
C PHE A 54 -9.77 -21.49 -0.06
N SER A 55 -10.76 -22.11 0.57
CA SER A 55 -10.74 -23.55 0.86
C SER A 55 -11.58 -24.28 -0.19
N ILE A 56 -10.97 -25.17 -0.98
CA ILE A 56 -11.69 -26.03 -1.92
C ILE A 56 -12.25 -27.24 -1.15
N THR A 57 -13.54 -27.52 -1.31
CA THR A 57 -14.14 -28.75 -0.77
C THR A 57 -13.74 -29.98 -1.61
N PHE A 58 -13.77 -31.18 -1.03
CA PHE A 58 -13.40 -32.40 -1.76
C PHE A 58 -14.21 -32.58 -3.06
N ARG A 59 -15.51 -32.28 -3.04
CA ARG A 59 -16.38 -32.40 -4.23
C ARG A 59 -16.01 -31.40 -5.33
N GLU A 60 -15.63 -30.18 -4.96
CA GLU A 60 -15.13 -29.19 -5.91
C GLU A 60 -13.79 -29.61 -6.49
N ALA A 61 -12.88 -30.16 -5.67
CA ALA A 61 -11.59 -30.66 -6.13
C ALA A 61 -11.77 -31.74 -7.21
N VAL A 62 -12.66 -32.73 -7.00
CA VAL A 62 -12.98 -33.77 -7.99
C VAL A 62 -13.52 -33.17 -9.29
N LYS A 63 -14.43 -32.19 -9.20
CA LYS A 63 -14.97 -31.49 -10.39
C LYS A 63 -13.90 -30.71 -11.15
N MET A 64 -12.88 -30.21 -10.45
CA MET A 64 -11.82 -29.37 -11.00
C MET A 64 -10.59 -30.16 -11.47
N VAL A 65 -10.54 -31.50 -11.31
CA VAL A 65 -9.37 -32.34 -11.67
C VAL A 65 -8.89 -32.10 -13.11
N ARG A 66 -9.81 -32.05 -14.08
CA ARG A 66 -9.45 -31.81 -15.49
C ARG A 66 -8.79 -30.45 -15.70
N LEU A 67 -9.29 -29.41 -15.02
CA LEU A 67 -8.68 -28.08 -15.05
C LEU A 67 -7.31 -28.09 -14.34
N GLY A 68 -7.20 -28.79 -13.22
CA GLY A 68 -5.95 -28.96 -12.47
C GLY A 68 -4.85 -29.58 -13.34
N ILE A 69 -5.15 -30.67 -14.06
CA ILE A 69 -4.19 -31.31 -14.97
C ILE A 69 -3.75 -30.34 -16.08
N ARG A 70 -4.69 -29.59 -16.68
CA ARG A 70 -4.40 -28.60 -17.73
C ARG A 70 -3.52 -27.45 -17.22
N LEU A 71 -3.83 -26.93 -16.03
CA LEU A 71 -3.02 -25.88 -15.41
C LEU A 71 -1.62 -26.41 -15.08
N TRP A 72 -1.52 -27.63 -14.57
CA TRP A 72 -0.23 -28.23 -14.24
C TRP A 72 0.64 -28.47 -15.47
N SER A 73 0.07 -28.97 -16.58
CA SER A 73 0.80 -29.12 -17.83
C SER A 73 1.30 -27.77 -18.36
N TYR A 74 0.44 -26.73 -18.30
CA TYR A 74 0.80 -25.38 -18.71
C TYR A 74 1.91 -24.77 -17.84
N VAL A 75 1.84 -24.91 -16.51
CA VAL A 75 2.89 -24.42 -15.59
C VAL A 75 4.23 -25.10 -15.89
N ARG A 76 4.22 -26.42 -16.16
CA ARG A 76 5.44 -27.16 -16.52
C ARG A 76 6.03 -26.74 -17.87
N GLU A 77 5.16 -26.46 -18.84
CA GLU A 77 5.57 -25.95 -20.14
C GLU A 77 6.18 -24.54 -20.01
N GLU A 78 5.54 -23.60 -19.32
CA GLU A 78 6.15 -22.28 -19.08
C GLU A 78 7.50 -22.39 -18.35
N ALA A 79 7.59 -23.26 -17.35
CA ALA A 79 8.83 -23.51 -16.61
C ALA A 79 9.94 -24.11 -17.49
N SER A 80 9.63 -24.96 -18.48
CA SER A 80 10.63 -25.49 -19.41
C SER A 80 11.20 -24.41 -20.35
N HIS A 81 10.44 -23.35 -20.58
CA HIS A 81 10.89 -22.15 -21.28
C HIS A 81 11.55 -21.12 -20.35
N GLY A 82 11.76 -21.43 -19.06
CA GLY A 82 12.32 -20.52 -18.07
C GLY A 82 11.39 -19.35 -17.69
N ARG A 83 10.09 -19.46 -17.97
CA ARG A 83 9.07 -18.45 -17.68
C ARG A 83 8.24 -18.83 -16.46
N LYS A 84 7.70 -17.83 -15.76
CA LYS A 84 6.76 -18.05 -14.66
C LYS A 84 5.33 -17.93 -15.18
N ALA A 85 4.52 -18.96 -14.96
CA ALA A 85 3.11 -18.95 -15.36
C ALA A 85 2.34 -17.83 -14.63
N PRO A 86 1.49 -17.04 -15.32
CA PRO A 86 0.72 -15.97 -14.69
C PRO A 86 -0.26 -16.46 -13.60
N ILE A 87 -0.78 -17.68 -13.76
CA ILE A 87 -1.64 -18.34 -12.79
C ILE A 87 -0.98 -19.66 -12.43
N ASP A 88 -0.38 -19.72 -11.24
CA ASP A 88 0.22 -20.93 -10.70
C ASP A 88 -0.41 -21.24 -9.33
N PRO A 89 -1.40 -22.13 -9.27
CA PRO A 89 -2.02 -22.55 -8.01
C PRO A 89 -1.21 -23.63 -7.28
N PHE A 90 -0.13 -24.16 -7.87
CA PHE A 90 0.62 -25.29 -7.35
C PHE A 90 1.89 -24.85 -6.61
N THR A 91 2.49 -23.75 -7.03
CA THR A 91 3.64 -23.16 -6.35
C THR A 91 3.17 -22.18 -5.28
N LYS A 92 3.58 -22.45 -4.03
CA LYS A 92 3.27 -21.57 -2.91
C LYS A 92 4.21 -20.36 -2.90
N GLU A 93 3.64 -19.16 -2.84
CA GLU A 93 4.40 -17.93 -2.65
C GLU A 93 4.97 -17.84 -1.22
N ASN A 94 6.21 -17.36 -1.10
CA ASN A 94 6.91 -17.25 0.19
C ASN A 94 6.31 -16.16 1.09
N CYS A 95 5.79 -15.08 0.49
CA CYS A 95 5.19 -13.98 1.21
C CYS A 95 3.66 -14.05 1.12
N LYS A 96 3.00 -14.24 2.26
CA LYS A 96 1.54 -14.23 2.33
C LYS A 96 1.00 -12.84 1.96
N PRO A 97 -0.03 -12.77 1.11
CA PRO A 97 -0.62 -11.50 0.75
C PRO A 97 -1.27 -10.84 1.98
N SER A 98 -0.98 -9.55 2.14
CA SER A 98 -1.49 -8.74 3.24
C SER A 98 -2.47 -7.70 2.70
N ALA A 99 -3.49 -7.37 3.50
CA ALA A 99 -4.42 -6.28 3.22
C ALA A 99 -3.79 -4.86 3.40
N SER A 100 -2.47 -4.75 3.52
CA SER A 100 -1.72 -3.47 3.60
C SER A 100 -1.37 -2.83 2.26
N GLN A 101 -2.19 -3.02 1.24
CA GLN A 101 -1.93 -2.45 -0.09
C GLN A 101 -2.24 -0.95 -0.16
N GLY A 102 -1.80 -0.32 -1.24
CA GLY A 102 -2.09 1.06 -1.57
C GLY A 102 -1.97 1.32 -3.07
N VAL A 103 -2.06 2.59 -3.46
CA VAL A 103 -2.01 3.05 -4.85
C VAL A 103 -0.61 2.77 -5.45
N PRO A 104 -0.54 2.16 -6.65
CA PRO A 104 0.74 1.87 -7.30
C PRO A 104 1.43 3.15 -7.79
N LEU A 105 2.76 3.12 -7.72
CA LEU A 105 3.70 4.12 -8.22
C LEU A 105 4.23 3.68 -9.59
N GLY A 106 4.32 4.61 -10.54
CA GLY A 106 4.87 4.37 -11.87
C GLY A 106 3.87 4.61 -12.99
N GLY A 107 4.41 4.74 -14.21
CA GLY A 107 3.66 4.93 -15.42
C GLY A 107 3.20 3.62 -16.08
N MET A 108 2.44 3.77 -17.16
CA MET A 108 2.02 2.71 -18.05
C MET A 108 3.23 2.04 -18.71
N GLY A 109 3.36 0.73 -18.55
CA GLY A 109 4.40 -0.07 -19.19
C GLY A 109 5.79 0.04 -18.55
N SER A 110 6.01 0.94 -17.59
CA SER A 110 7.29 1.11 -16.90
C SER A 110 7.54 0.10 -15.76
N GLY A 111 6.52 -0.71 -15.45
CA GLY A 111 6.45 -1.43 -14.18
C GLY A 111 5.95 -0.53 -13.04
N SER A 112 5.64 -1.13 -11.88
CA SER A 112 5.09 -0.41 -10.74
C SER A 112 5.63 -0.86 -9.38
N ILE A 113 5.50 0.02 -8.39
CA ILE A 113 5.84 -0.24 -6.98
C ILE A 113 4.65 0.23 -6.14
N SER A 114 4.05 -0.62 -5.32
CA SER A 114 2.98 -0.17 -4.43
C SER A 114 3.57 0.41 -3.14
N ARG A 115 3.04 1.54 -2.69
CA ARG A 115 3.23 2.01 -1.31
C ARG A 115 1.99 1.66 -0.51
N GLY A 116 2.14 0.76 0.46
CA GLY A 116 1.07 0.33 1.33
C GLY A 116 0.51 1.48 2.18
N PHE A 117 -0.73 1.32 2.67
CA PHE A 117 -1.36 2.36 3.50
C PHE A 117 -0.60 2.63 4.81
N ARG A 118 0.30 1.74 5.24
CA ARG A 118 1.16 1.93 6.42
C ARG A 118 2.52 2.54 6.07
N GLY A 119 2.75 2.90 4.81
CA GLY A 119 3.94 3.61 4.36
C GLY A 119 5.03 2.74 3.73
N GLU A 120 4.92 1.41 3.82
CA GLU A 120 5.92 0.49 3.27
C GLU A 120 5.87 0.36 1.75
N PHE A 121 7.02 0.33 1.09
CA PHE A 121 7.13 0.00 -0.33
C PHE A 121 7.15 -1.51 -0.51
N LYS A 122 6.22 -2.04 -1.30
CA LYS A 122 5.98 -3.48 -1.51
C LYS A 122 5.33 -3.72 -2.86
N GLN A 123 5.11 -5.00 -3.20
CA GLN A 123 4.45 -5.38 -4.45
C GLN A 123 5.17 -4.79 -5.68
N TRP A 124 6.42 -5.18 -5.82
CA TRP A 124 7.32 -4.76 -6.89
C TRP A 124 6.95 -5.48 -8.18
N GLN A 125 6.51 -4.73 -9.17
CA GLN A 125 6.15 -5.19 -10.51
C GLN A 125 7.02 -4.47 -11.55
N ILE A 126 8.33 -4.36 -11.26
CA ILE A 126 9.30 -3.72 -12.16
C ILE A 126 9.67 -4.65 -13.31
N ILE A 127 9.86 -5.95 -13.02
CA ILE A 127 10.17 -6.95 -14.02
C ILE A 127 8.85 -7.51 -14.56
N PRO A 128 8.57 -7.38 -15.88
CA PRO A 128 7.34 -7.89 -16.48
C PRO A 128 7.09 -9.37 -16.15
N GLY A 129 5.84 -9.71 -15.83
CA GLY A 129 5.45 -11.08 -15.49
C GLY A 129 5.82 -11.53 -14.06
N THR A 130 6.50 -10.68 -13.28
CA THR A 130 6.84 -10.98 -11.88
C THR A 130 6.21 -9.97 -10.93
N CYS A 131 5.94 -10.41 -9.70
CA CYS A 131 5.39 -9.58 -8.66
C CYS A 131 5.97 -9.99 -7.30
N ASP A 132 6.98 -9.26 -6.83
CA ASP A 132 7.53 -9.49 -5.48
C ASP A 132 6.70 -8.74 -4.45
N THR A 133 5.94 -9.47 -3.65
CA THR A 133 5.02 -8.89 -2.65
C THR A 133 5.72 -8.45 -1.36
N SER A 134 7.02 -8.73 -1.23
CA SER A 134 7.82 -8.46 -0.03
C SER A 134 7.97 -6.95 0.21
N PRO A 135 7.76 -6.47 1.45
CA PRO A 135 8.04 -5.08 1.79
C PRO A 135 9.55 -4.84 1.91
N MET A 136 10.02 -3.72 1.36
CA MET A 136 11.41 -3.25 1.48
C MET A 136 11.50 -2.23 2.61
N MET A 137 11.82 -2.68 3.82
CA MET A 137 11.78 -1.84 5.02
C MET A 137 12.81 -0.71 5.06
N SER A 138 13.86 -0.77 4.24
CA SER A 138 14.85 0.31 4.09
C SER A 138 14.32 1.51 3.29
N ASN A 139 13.26 1.32 2.50
CA ASN A 139 12.71 2.38 1.68
C ASN A 139 11.61 3.07 2.48
N GLN A 140 11.91 4.25 3.03
CA GLN A 140 11.01 4.99 3.89
C GLN A 140 11.22 6.49 3.75
N PHE A 141 10.24 7.25 4.20
CA PHE A 141 10.42 8.67 4.51
C PHE A 141 10.59 8.83 6.02
N SER A 142 11.45 9.75 6.42
CA SER A 142 11.70 10.08 7.83
C SER A 142 11.66 11.59 8.00
N ILE A 143 11.28 12.03 9.19
CA ILE A 143 11.27 13.44 9.55
C ILE A 143 12.13 13.69 10.78
N PHE A 144 12.81 14.84 10.77
CA PHE A 144 13.49 15.39 11.92
C PHE A 144 12.97 16.80 12.20
N ILE A 145 12.59 17.08 13.44
CA ILE A 145 11.99 18.34 13.85
C ILE A 145 12.77 18.87 15.05
N THR A 146 13.18 20.14 14.97
CA THR A 146 13.73 20.90 16.10
C THR A 146 12.88 22.15 16.25
N ARG A 147 12.38 22.41 17.46
CA ARG A 147 11.61 23.61 17.79
C ARG A 147 12.53 24.60 18.50
N ASP A 148 12.48 25.86 18.09
CA ASP A 148 13.24 26.92 18.77
C ASP A 148 12.73 27.12 20.21
N GLY A 149 13.65 27.31 21.15
CA GLY A 149 13.34 27.57 22.56
C GLY A 149 12.98 26.35 23.42
N ALA A 150 12.66 25.20 22.83
CA ALA A 150 12.41 23.96 23.57
C ALA A 150 13.49 22.92 23.24
N HIS A 151 14.05 22.23 24.24
CA HIS A 151 14.92 21.05 24.02
C HIS A 151 14.19 19.84 23.39
N LYS A 152 13.00 20.04 22.81
CA LYS A 152 12.19 19.01 22.17
C LYS A 152 12.67 18.80 20.73
N LYS A 153 13.26 17.62 20.50
CA LYS A 153 13.68 17.14 19.18
C LYS A 153 12.90 15.87 18.88
N TYR A 154 12.33 15.80 17.69
CA TYR A 154 11.63 14.62 17.22
C TYR A 154 12.38 14.03 16.02
N ALA A 155 12.58 12.72 16.02
CA ALA A 155 13.10 11.98 14.89
C ALA A 155 12.23 10.73 14.73
N SER A 156 11.60 10.58 13.57
CA SER A 156 10.78 9.40 13.32
C SER A 156 10.72 9.01 11.86
N VAL A 157 10.72 7.70 11.62
CA VAL A 157 10.29 7.11 10.36
C VAL A 157 8.77 7.30 10.24
N LEU A 158 8.31 7.79 9.08
CA LEU A 158 6.91 8.09 8.80
C LEU A 158 6.10 6.85 8.40
N ALA A 159 6.31 5.76 9.14
CA ALA A 159 5.61 4.49 9.00
C ALA A 159 5.49 3.82 10.38
N PRO A 160 4.38 3.12 10.68
CA PRO A 160 4.20 2.48 11.97
C PRO A 160 5.22 1.36 12.19
N GLY A 161 5.94 1.37 13.32
CA GLY A 161 7.01 0.41 13.62
C GLY A 161 6.60 -1.07 13.74
N GLN A 162 5.30 -1.37 13.72
CA GLN A 162 4.78 -2.73 13.85
C GLN A 162 4.82 -3.50 12.51
N HIS A 163 6.02 -3.73 11.99
CA HIS A 163 6.26 -4.70 10.92
C HIS A 163 6.79 -5.98 11.55
N GLY A 164 6.11 -7.12 11.40
CA GLY A 164 6.50 -8.41 12.01
C GLY A 164 7.85 -9.00 11.53
N SER A 165 8.63 -8.21 10.80
CA SER A 165 9.99 -8.47 10.35
C SER A 165 11.05 -7.68 11.13
N LEU A 166 10.68 -6.61 11.87
CA LEU A 166 11.59 -5.83 12.69
C LEU A 166 12.11 -6.70 13.84
N GLY A 167 13.42 -6.87 13.95
CA GLY A 167 14.11 -7.71 14.93
C GLY A 167 14.60 -9.06 14.42
N LYS A 168 14.44 -9.39 13.12
CA LYS A 168 14.97 -10.65 12.54
C LYS A 168 16.40 -10.44 12.04
N SER A 169 17.21 -11.50 11.95
CA SER A 169 18.65 -11.44 11.58
C SER A 169 18.97 -10.81 10.21
N ARG A 170 17.96 -10.42 9.43
CA ARG A 170 18.04 -9.68 8.17
C ARG A 170 17.95 -8.16 8.35
N ASP A 171 17.85 -7.65 9.57
CA ASP A 171 17.84 -6.22 9.85
C ASP A 171 19.21 -5.61 9.53
N LYS A 172 19.30 -4.96 8.37
CA LYS A 172 20.49 -4.24 7.89
C LYS A 172 20.73 -2.94 8.68
N GLY A 173 20.71 -2.99 10.01
CA GLY A 173 20.83 -1.81 10.89
C GLY A 173 19.59 -0.92 10.95
N ILE A 174 18.50 -1.26 10.25
CA ILE A 174 17.23 -0.50 10.27
C ILE A 174 16.52 -0.55 11.64
N SER A 175 16.90 -1.47 12.52
CA SER A 175 16.35 -1.58 13.88
C SER A 175 16.71 -0.37 14.76
N SER A 176 17.78 0.36 14.43
CA SER A 176 18.17 1.59 15.15
C SER A 176 17.39 2.83 14.71
N TRP A 177 16.57 2.74 13.66
CA TRP A 177 15.80 3.87 13.17
C TRP A 177 14.64 4.21 14.13
N GLY A 178 14.22 5.47 14.15
CA GLY A 178 13.14 5.96 15.02
C GLY A 178 11.75 5.51 14.57
N TRP A 179 11.40 4.23 14.73
CA TRP A 179 10.09 3.66 14.40
C TRP A 179 8.98 4.04 15.41
N ASN A 180 8.88 5.33 15.71
CA ASN A 180 8.09 5.88 16.82
C ASN A 180 6.65 6.27 16.43
N LEU A 181 6.30 6.20 15.14
CA LEU A 181 4.96 6.56 14.67
C LEU A 181 3.95 5.49 15.11
N ASN A 182 2.95 5.87 15.91
CA ASN A 182 1.83 4.98 16.25
C ASN A 182 0.88 4.86 15.03
N GLY A 183 0.60 6.00 14.38
CA GLY A 183 -0.27 6.05 13.20
C GLY A 183 -1.75 6.08 13.56
N GLN A 184 -2.08 6.41 14.81
CA GLN A 184 -3.45 6.55 15.30
C GLN A 184 -4.11 7.84 14.80
N HIS A 185 -3.31 8.90 14.65
CA HIS A 185 -3.75 10.19 14.10
C HIS A 185 -3.21 10.43 12.69
N SER A 186 -2.72 9.36 12.05
CA SER A 186 -2.26 9.38 10.68
C SER A 186 -3.20 8.59 9.78
N THR A 187 -3.61 9.17 8.66
CA THR A 187 -4.56 8.57 7.73
C THR A 187 -4.01 8.54 6.31
N TYR A 188 -4.16 7.40 5.65
CA TYR A 188 -3.89 7.21 4.24
C TYR A 188 -5.18 7.39 3.42
N HIS A 189 -5.05 8.11 2.32
CA HIS A 189 -6.12 8.39 1.36
C HIS A 189 -5.70 7.92 -0.03
N ALA A 190 -6.61 7.31 -0.78
CA ALA A 190 -6.35 6.83 -2.12
C ALA A 190 -7.44 7.25 -3.11
N LEU A 191 -7.02 7.88 -4.20
CA LEU A 191 -7.82 8.10 -5.39
C LEU A 191 -6.89 8.11 -6.60
N PHE A 192 -6.68 6.93 -7.19
CA PHE A 192 -5.75 6.73 -8.30
C PHE A 192 -5.95 7.81 -9.39
N PRO A 193 -4.87 8.43 -9.90
CA PRO A 193 -3.45 8.07 -9.74
C PRO A 193 -2.73 8.73 -8.56
N ARG A 194 -3.49 9.26 -7.60
CA ARG A 194 -2.95 9.97 -6.43
C ARG A 194 -3.25 9.23 -5.13
N ALA A 195 -2.39 9.46 -4.16
CA ALA A 195 -2.64 9.08 -2.78
C ALA A 195 -2.11 10.18 -1.84
N TRP A 196 -2.62 10.21 -0.63
CA TRP A 196 -2.16 11.14 0.40
C TRP A 196 -1.90 10.37 1.69
N THR A 197 -0.88 10.77 2.43
CA THR A 197 -0.71 10.37 3.83
C THR A 197 -0.72 11.63 4.67
N ILE A 198 -1.73 11.77 5.51
CA ILE A 198 -1.86 12.88 6.44
C ILE A 198 -1.35 12.40 7.80
N TYR A 199 -0.39 13.11 8.35
CA TYR A 199 0.13 12.93 9.71
C TYR A 199 -0.37 14.12 10.53
N ASP A 200 -1.39 13.91 11.35
CA ASP A 200 -2.03 14.96 12.17
C ASP A 200 -1.50 14.86 13.60
N GLY A 201 -0.48 15.67 13.95
CA GLY A 201 0.10 15.66 15.29
C GLY A 201 1.04 14.48 15.59
N GLU A 202 1.61 13.85 14.55
CA GLU A 202 2.61 12.78 14.69
C GLU A 202 3.80 13.05 13.74
N PRO A 203 5.07 13.02 14.21
CA PRO A 203 5.52 12.74 15.58
C PRO A 203 5.46 13.95 16.55
N ASP A 204 5.24 15.16 16.03
CA ASP A 204 5.10 16.38 16.83
C ASP A 204 3.61 16.77 16.92
N PRO A 205 3.01 16.88 18.13
CA PRO A 205 1.59 17.21 18.31
C PRO A 205 1.14 18.52 17.67
N GLU A 206 2.06 19.46 17.45
CA GLU A 206 1.76 20.78 16.89
C GLU A 206 1.99 20.85 15.38
N LEU A 207 2.54 19.79 14.77
CA LEU A 207 2.84 19.76 13.34
C LEU A 207 1.82 18.89 12.60
N LYS A 208 1.42 19.37 11.43
CA LYS A 208 0.54 18.66 10.51
C LYS A 208 1.26 18.54 9.18
N ILE A 209 1.35 17.32 8.66
CA ILE A 209 2.10 17.03 7.45
C ILE A 209 1.18 16.30 6.47
N SER A 210 1.17 16.74 5.22
CA SER A 210 0.58 16.01 4.11
C SER A 210 1.68 15.50 3.19
N CYS A 211 1.67 14.22 2.87
CA CYS A 211 2.46 13.64 1.80
C CYS A 211 1.54 13.26 0.65
N ARG A 212 1.57 14.01 -0.45
CA ARG A 212 0.84 13.72 -1.68
C ARG A 212 1.74 12.93 -2.64
N GLN A 213 1.33 11.69 -2.90
CA GLN A 213 1.93 10.77 -3.85
C GLN A 213 1.23 10.86 -5.20
N ILE A 214 1.97 10.96 -6.30
CA ILE A 214 1.44 11.12 -7.65
C ILE A 214 2.17 10.18 -8.62
N SER A 215 1.40 9.38 -9.35
CA SER A 215 1.88 8.59 -10.49
C SER A 215 1.52 9.29 -11.81
N PRO A 216 2.39 9.23 -12.83
CA PRO A 216 2.11 9.82 -14.13
C PRO A 216 1.08 8.94 -14.88
N PHE A 217 -0.20 9.31 -14.74
CA PHE A 217 -1.30 8.67 -15.47
C PHE A 217 -2.24 9.77 -15.96
N ILE A 218 -1.98 10.27 -17.17
CA ILE A 218 -2.60 11.45 -17.75
C ILE A 218 -3.35 11.01 -19.02
N PRO A 219 -4.69 11.07 -19.04
CA PRO A 219 -5.46 10.74 -20.23
C PRO A 219 -4.96 11.49 -21.47
N ASN A 220 -4.86 10.77 -22.59
CA ASN A 220 -4.39 11.29 -23.89
C ASN A 220 -2.93 11.78 -23.93
N ASN A 221 -2.13 11.55 -22.89
CA ASN A 221 -0.69 11.83 -22.91
C ASN A 221 0.09 10.54 -22.66
N TYR A 222 0.42 9.84 -23.75
CA TYR A 222 1.12 8.55 -23.70
C TYR A 222 2.59 8.67 -23.31
N ARG A 223 3.22 9.82 -23.59
CA ARG A 223 4.65 10.05 -23.33
C ARG A 223 4.92 10.19 -21.84
N ASP A 224 4.22 11.10 -21.19
CA ASP A 224 4.43 11.34 -19.76
C ASP A 224 3.84 10.19 -18.95
N SER A 225 2.71 9.64 -19.39
CA SER A 225 2.10 8.50 -18.71
C SER A 225 2.94 7.23 -18.76
N SER A 226 3.95 7.12 -19.63
CA SER A 226 4.86 5.96 -19.67
C SER A 226 6.12 6.14 -18.82
N LEU A 227 6.28 7.26 -18.11
CA LEU A 227 7.49 7.53 -17.34
C LEU A 227 7.63 6.57 -16.14
N PRO A 228 8.82 5.98 -15.91
CA PRO A 228 9.15 5.18 -14.73
C PRO A 228 9.37 6.08 -13.50
N ALA A 229 8.41 6.96 -13.19
CA ALA A 229 8.57 8.00 -12.19
C ALA A 229 7.36 8.08 -11.25
N ALA A 230 7.58 8.66 -10.08
CA ALA A 230 6.54 9.09 -9.16
C ALA A 230 7.01 10.32 -8.38
N VAL A 231 6.06 11.15 -7.95
CA VAL A 231 6.33 12.39 -7.21
C VAL A 231 5.73 12.28 -5.81
N PHE A 232 6.51 12.72 -4.81
CA PHE A 232 6.05 12.90 -3.43
C PHE A 232 6.17 14.38 -3.08
N VAL A 233 5.04 15.04 -2.87
CA VAL A 233 4.96 16.44 -2.48
C VAL A 233 4.61 16.50 -1.00
N TYR A 234 5.46 17.14 -0.21
CA TYR A 234 5.23 17.36 1.22
C TYR A 234 4.74 18.78 1.47
N THR A 235 3.76 18.92 2.36
CA THR A 235 3.21 20.20 2.85
C THR A 235 3.10 20.15 4.36
#